data_AF-A0A2D0I4Q7-F1
#
_entry.id   AF-A0A2D0I4Q7-F1
#
_cell.length_a   1.000
_cell.length_b   1.000
_cell.length_c   1.000
_cell.angle_alpha   90.00
_cell.angle_beta   90.00
_cell.angle_gamma   90.00
#
_symmetry.space_group_name_H-M   'P 1'
#
loop_
_entity.id
_entity.type
_entity.pdbx_description
1 polymer ?
#
loop_
_entity_poly.entity_id
_entity_poly.type
_entity_poly.pdbx_seq_one_letter_code
_entity_poly.pdbx_strand_id
1 'polypeptide(L)'
;MSWIKSIFNNMRIGRRLTIIFSFILYMGVVVGLLALYQMNKMNDISTEISSDWMPSATIAQELHNHILELRVAELNHIIAQTPSERSNAEKEIQKALDLIQKNRTHYETLISTVEEQTLYDNFSKEFERYTVIHNQMIPLSRDLKTKEAMDLMNGESLALFNQSSQECNKLVELNVKGGNDAAARGNDLYHTSFAWTLVLTVMMIFSAITTGIILIRSITFSLAQTQTGLLSFFRFLNRESTKAELIDL
;
A
#
# COMPACT_ATOMS: atom_id res chain seq x y z
N MET A 1 40.49 13.00 -15.44
CA MET A 1 40.08 12.06 -16.51
C MET A 1 41.23 11.27 -17.16
N SER A 2 42.51 11.69 -17.07
CA SER A 2 43.66 11.00 -17.70
C SER A 2 44.05 9.66 -17.05
N TRP A 3 43.85 9.50 -15.75
CA TRP A 3 44.21 8.28 -15.00
C TRP A 3 43.41 7.02 -15.37
N ILE A 4 42.11 7.15 -15.66
CA ILE A 4 41.23 6.05 -16.09
C ILE A 4 41.68 5.52 -17.46
N LYS A 5 42.05 6.41 -18.39
CA LYS A 5 42.58 6.00 -19.70
C LYS A 5 43.87 5.16 -19.56
N SER A 6 44.75 5.50 -18.62
CA SER A 6 46.02 4.81 -18.40
C SER A 6 45.82 3.39 -17.83
N ILE A 7 44.92 3.22 -16.85
CA ILE A 7 44.61 1.89 -16.28
C ILE A 7 43.97 0.97 -17.32
N PHE A 8 43.01 1.49 -18.10
CA PHE A 8 42.35 0.69 -19.12
C PHE A 8 43.32 0.24 -20.21
N ASN A 9 44.24 1.10 -20.68
CA ASN A 9 45.13 0.78 -21.80
C ASN A 9 46.13 -0.37 -21.55
N ASN A 10 46.41 -0.76 -20.30
CA ASN A 10 47.32 -1.86 -19.98
C ASN A 10 46.63 -3.24 -19.80
N MET A 11 45.30 -3.33 -19.89
CA MET A 11 44.56 -4.59 -19.67
C MET A 11 44.25 -5.34 -20.98
N ARG A 12 44.16 -6.67 -20.96
CA ARG A 12 43.66 -7.47 -22.11
C ARG A 12 42.23 -7.05 -22.48
N ILE A 13 41.92 -6.97 -23.78
CA ILE A 13 40.63 -6.50 -24.34
C ILE A 13 39.44 -7.22 -23.69
N GLY A 14 39.52 -8.54 -23.51
CA GLY A 14 38.46 -9.34 -22.87
C GLY A 14 38.12 -8.91 -21.44
N ARG A 15 39.11 -8.60 -20.60
CA ARG A 15 38.87 -8.13 -19.22
C ARG A 15 38.20 -6.76 -19.18
N ARG A 16 38.54 -5.87 -20.12
CA ARG A 16 37.90 -4.54 -20.23
C ARG A 16 36.41 -4.65 -20.55
N LEU A 17 36.07 -5.52 -21.52
CA LEU A 17 34.69 -5.82 -21.90
C LEU A 17 33.91 -6.38 -20.71
N THR A 18 34.45 -7.38 -20.01
CA THR A 18 33.79 -7.98 -18.84
C THR A 18 33.50 -6.94 -17.76
N ILE A 19 34.48 -6.10 -17.37
CA ILE A 19 34.28 -5.09 -16.32
C ILE A 19 33.15 -4.12 -16.66
N ILE A 20 33.09 -3.66 -17.92
CA ILE A 20 32.10 -2.67 -18.33
C ILE A 20 30.71 -3.29 -18.46
N PHE A 21 30.61 -4.47 -19.06
CA PHE A 21 29.34 -5.19 -19.13
C PHE A 21 28.84 -5.54 -17.73
N SER A 22 29.71 -6.02 -16.84
CA SER A 22 29.37 -6.27 -15.44
C SER A 22 28.93 -5.00 -14.72
N PHE A 23 29.55 -3.84 -14.98
CA PHE A 23 29.15 -2.56 -14.40
C PHE A 23 27.75 -2.12 -14.86
N ILE A 24 27.46 -2.21 -16.16
CA ILE A 24 26.13 -1.87 -16.70
C ILE A 24 25.06 -2.82 -16.14
N LEU A 25 25.34 -4.13 -16.13
CA LEU A 25 24.44 -5.12 -15.54
C LEU A 25 24.21 -4.84 -14.04
N TYR A 26 25.27 -4.51 -13.30
CA TYR A 26 25.18 -4.15 -11.89
C TYR A 26 24.28 -2.92 -11.67
N MET A 27 24.45 -1.86 -12.46
CA MET A 27 23.54 -0.70 -12.39
C MET A 27 22.09 -1.10 -12.70
N GLY A 28 21.88 -1.96 -13.71
CA GLY A 28 20.59 -2.55 -14.05
C GLY A 28 19.92 -3.21 -12.86
N VAL A 29 20.65 -4.09 -12.18
CA VAL A 29 20.18 -4.78 -10.98
C VAL A 29 19.85 -3.79 -9.86
N VAL A 30 20.71 -2.79 -9.60
CA VAL A 30 20.48 -1.79 -8.55
C VAL A 30 19.18 -1.02 -8.80
N VAL A 31 18.96 -0.52 -10.02
CA VAL A 31 17.71 0.21 -10.35
C VAL A 31 16.50 -0.72 -10.26
N GLY A 32 16.61 -1.96 -10.74
CA GLY A 32 15.54 -2.95 -10.62
C GLY A 32 15.15 -3.24 -9.17
N LEU A 33 16.14 -3.46 -8.30
CA LEU A 33 15.92 -3.69 -6.87
C LEU A 33 15.30 -2.47 -6.18
N LEU A 34 15.74 -1.26 -6.51
CA LEU A 34 15.16 -0.03 -5.97
C LEU A 34 13.71 0.17 -6.43
N ALA A 35 13.40 -0.15 -7.68
CA ALA A 35 12.02 -0.10 -8.19
C ALA A 35 11.12 -1.10 -7.45
N LEU A 36 11.58 -2.34 -7.26
CA LEU A 36 10.85 -3.36 -6.51
C LEU A 36 10.66 -2.97 -5.04
N TYR A 37 11.68 -2.39 -4.40
CA TYR A 37 11.59 -1.90 -3.02
C TYR A 37 10.51 -0.81 -2.88
N GLN A 38 10.47 0.14 -3.80
CA GLN A 38 9.46 1.21 -3.80
C GLN A 38 8.05 0.66 -4.08
N MET A 39 7.93 -0.32 -4.97
CA MET A 39 6.66 -1.00 -5.25
C MET A 39 6.14 -1.77 -4.03
N ASN A 40 7.03 -2.42 -3.27
CA ASN A 40 6.66 -3.04 -1.99
C ASN A 40 6.15 -2.02 -0.98
N LYS A 41 6.80 -0.85 -0.87
CA LYS A 41 6.32 0.22 0.02
C LYS A 41 4.95 0.76 -0.35
N MET A 42 4.64 0.83 -1.64
CA MET A 42 3.31 1.16 -2.11
C MET A 42 2.28 0.07 -1.79
N ASN A 43 2.69 -1.20 -1.92
CA ASN A 43 1.87 -2.33 -1.54
C ASN A 43 1.57 -2.33 -0.02
N ASP A 44 2.52 -1.95 0.83
CA ASP A 44 2.30 -1.81 2.27
C ASP A 44 1.16 -0.79 2.55
N ILE A 45 1.17 0.37 1.89
CA ILE A 45 0.11 1.39 2.03
C ILE A 45 -1.23 0.88 1.49
N SER A 46 -1.24 0.20 0.34
CA SER A 46 -2.45 -0.41 -0.19
C SER A 46 -3.00 -1.50 0.75
N THR A 47 -2.11 -2.22 1.43
CA THR A 47 -2.48 -3.23 2.42
C THR A 47 -3.08 -2.56 3.65
N GLU A 48 -2.46 -1.49 4.16
CA GLU A 48 -3.00 -0.65 5.25
C GLU A 48 -4.45 -0.20 4.94
N ILE A 49 -4.70 0.37 3.76
CA ILE A 49 -6.06 0.79 3.35
C ILE A 49 -7.05 -0.37 3.33
N SER A 50 -6.65 -1.52 2.76
CA SER A 50 -7.57 -2.63 2.52
C SER A 50 -7.77 -3.57 3.71
N SER A 51 -6.84 -3.59 4.67
CA SER A 51 -6.89 -4.47 5.84
C SER A 51 -7.25 -3.77 7.14
N ASP A 52 -7.13 -2.44 7.20
CA ASP A 52 -7.40 -1.64 8.40
C ASP A 52 -8.50 -0.61 8.10
N TRP A 53 -8.19 0.46 7.37
CA TRP A 53 -9.08 1.62 7.22
C TRP A 53 -10.44 1.29 6.56
N MET A 54 -10.44 0.55 5.45
CA MET A 54 -11.67 0.26 4.71
C MET A 54 -12.59 -0.71 5.48
N PRO A 55 -12.10 -1.85 6.01
CA PRO A 55 -12.88 -2.70 6.91
C PRO A 55 -13.43 -1.94 8.12
N SER A 56 -12.60 -1.15 8.82
CA SER A 56 -13.04 -0.40 10.00
C SER A 56 -14.17 0.58 9.67
N ALA A 57 -14.04 1.37 8.60
CA ALA A 57 -15.11 2.27 8.16
C ALA A 57 -16.42 1.52 7.83
N THR A 58 -16.30 0.36 7.16
CA THR A 58 -17.45 -0.46 6.76
C THR A 58 -18.16 -1.03 7.98
N ILE A 59 -17.42 -1.65 8.90
CA ILE A 59 -17.99 -2.29 10.10
C ILE A 59 -18.57 -1.24 11.05
N ALA A 60 -17.95 -0.07 11.20
CA ALA A 60 -18.52 1.04 11.96
C ALA A 60 -19.86 1.52 11.37
N GLN A 61 -19.97 1.57 10.04
CA GLN A 61 -21.21 1.95 9.37
C GLN A 61 -22.29 0.86 9.51
N GLU A 62 -21.93 -0.42 9.40
CA GLU A 62 -22.87 -1.52 9.64
C GLU A 62 -23.36 -1.53 11.09
N LEU A 63 -22.46 -1.27 12.05
CA LEU A 63 -22.81 -1.14 13.46
C LEU A 63 -23.83 -0.02 13.68
N HIS A 64 -23.61 1.16 13.09
CA HIS A 64 -24.56 2.27 13.10
C HIS A 64 -25.94 1.85 12.52
N ASN A 65 -25.93 1.18 11.37
CA ASN A 65 -27.16 0.73 10.71
C ASN A 65 -27.95 -0.27 11.57
N HIS A 66 -27.28 -1.23 12.21
CA HIS A 66 -27.98 -2.21 13.05
C HIS A 66 -28.52 -1.61 14.35
N ILE A 67 -27.90 -0.56 14.88
CA ILE A 67 -28.47 0.21 16.01
C ILE A 67 -29.76 0.93 15.57
N LEU A 68 -29.80 1.48 14.36
CA LEU A 68 -31.02 2.05 13.78
C LEU A 68 -32.11 0.99 13.60
N GLU A 69 -31.76 -0.17 13.05
CA GLU A 69 -32.68 -1.30 12.86
C GLU A 69 -33.24 -1.79 14.20
N LEU A 70 -32.40 -1.91 15.24
CA LEU A 70 -32.83 -2.24 16.59
C LEU A 70 -33.89 -1.25 17.09
N ARG A 71 -33.63 0.06 16.97
CA ARG A 71 -34.56 1.10 17.41
C ARG A 71 -35.88 1.08 16.63
N VAL A 72 -35.83 0.81 15.34
CA VAL A 72 -37.05 0.66 14.52
C VAL A 72 -37.82 -0.60 14.92
N ALA A 73 -37.15 -1.71 15.20
CA ALA A 73 -37.79 -2.95 15.63
C ALA A 73 -38.42 -2.80 17.03
N GLU A 74 -37.79 -2.07 17.94
CA GLU A 74 -38.37 -1.68 19.23
C GLU A 74 -39.63 -0.83 19.07
N LEU A 75 -39.61 0.19 18.20
CA LEU A 75 -40.81 0.98 17.91
C LEU A 75 -41.95 0.10 17.38
N ASN A 76 -41.64 -0.76 16.41
CA ASN A 76 -42.61 -1.69 15.83
C ASN A 76 -43.19 -2.64 16.87
N HIS A 77 -42.38 -3.07 17.85
CA HIS A 77 -42.85 -3.88 18.96
C HIS A 77 -43.85 -3.12 19.85
N ILE A 78 -43.57 -1.84 20.15
CA ILE A 78 -44.41 -0.99 21.00
C ILE A 78 -45.76 -0.65 20.35
N ILE A 79 -45.76 -0.40 19.04
CA ILE A 79 -46.98 0.01 18.30
C ILE A 79 -47.77 -1.17 17.73
N ALA A 80 -47.24 -2.38 17.79
CA ALA A 80 -47.89 -3.58 17.26
C ALA A 80 -49.24 -3.84 17.94
N GLN A 81 -50.25 -4.16 17.13
CA GLN A 81 -51.63 -4.36 17.58
C GLN A 81 -51.95 -5.84 17.81
N THR A 82 -51.21 -6.74 17.15
CA THR A 82 -51.43 -8.18 17.26
C THR A 82 -50.26 -8.90 17.95
N PRO A 83 -50.49 -10.07 18.58
CA PRO A 83 -49.40 -10.90 19.11
C PRO A 83 -48.41 -11.37 18.01
N SER A 84 -48.90 -11.57 16.79
CA SER A 84 -48.08 -11.97 15.64
C SER A 84 -47.09 -10.87 15.24
N GLU A 85 -47.56 -9.62 15.15
CA GLU A 85 -46.71 -8.45 14.89
C GLU A 85 -45.64 -8.26 15.97
N ARG A 86 -46.02 -8.38 17.26
CA ARG A 86 -45.06 -8.33 18.36
C ARG A 86 -44.03 -9.44 18.27
N SER A 87 -44.44 -10.67 18.00
CA SER A 87 -43.51 -11.80 17.82
C SER A 87 -42.53 -11.57 16.66
N ASN A 88 -42.98 -10.97 15.56
CA ASN A 88 -42.11 -10.63 14.44
C ASN A 88 -41.12 -9.52 14.82
N ALA A 89 -41.57 -8.48 15.51
CA ALA A 89 -40.68 -7.42 16.00
C ALA A 89 -39.63 -7.96 16.98
N GLU A 90 -39.97 -8.92 17.85
CA GLU A 90 -39.01 -9.58 18.74
C GLU A 90 -37.93 -10.36 17.99
N LYS A 91 -38.28 -11.00 16.86
CA LYS A 91 -37.29 -11.66 15.99
C LYS A 91 -36.33 -10.65 15.35
N GLU A 92 -36.85 -9.52 14.87
CA GLU A 92 -36.01 -8.47 14.27
C GLU A 92 -35.12 -7.79 15.33
N ILE A 93 -35.63 -7.57 16.55
CA ILE A 93 -34.83 -7.12 17.70
C ILE A 93 -33.67 -8.07 17.96
N GLN A 94 -33.94 -9.37 18.10
CA GLN A 94 -32.90 -10.35 18.41
C GLN A 94 -31.85 -10.41 17.29
N LYS A 95 -32.30 -10.41 16.03
CA LYS A 95 -31.42 -10.38 14.87
C LYS A 95 -30.53 -9.14 14.87
N ALA A 96 -31.07 -7.95 15.15
CA ALA A 96 -30.29 -6.72 15.24
C ALA A 96 -29.26 -6.78 16.38
N LEU A 97 -29.64 -7.26 17.56
CA LEU A 97 -28.72 -7.45 18.70
C LEU A 97 -27.57 -8.41 18.37
N ASP A 98 -27.87 -9.54 17.72
CA ASP A 98 -26.87 -10.51 17.31
C ASP A 98 -25.87 -9.91 16.30
N LEU A 99 -26.37 -9.14 15.32
CA LEU A 99 -25.55 -8.45 14.33
C LEU A 99 -24.70 -7.34 14.96
N ILE A 100 -25.25 -6.56 15.88
CA ILE A 100 -24.50 -5.55 16.65
C ILE A 100 -23.37 -6.24 17.43
N GLN A 101 -23.63 -7.32 18.14
CA GLN A 101 -22.61 -8.01 18.93
C GLN A 101 -21.50 -8.59 18.04
N LYS A 102 -21.87 -9.16 16.88
CA LYS A 102 -20.91 -9.63 15.88
C LYS A 102 -20.03 -8.49 15.38
N ASN A 103 -20.63 -7.36 15.01
CA ASN A 103 -19.90 -6.21 14.47
C ASN A 103 -19.02 -5.56 15.53
N ARG A 104 -19.46 -5.46 16.78
CA ARG A 104 -18.61 -5.02 17.91
C ARG A 104 -17.38 -5.90 18.07
N THR A 105 -17.57 -7.22 18.14
CA THR A 105 -16.46 -8.18 18.28
C THR A 105 -15.48 -8.07 17.12
N HIS A 106 -15.97 -7.88 15.89
CA HIS A 106 -15.10 -7.70 14.74
C HIS A 106 -14.38 -6.35 14.77
N TYR A 107 -15.10 -5.27 15.09
CA TYR A 107 -14.55 -3.92 15.15
C TYR A 107 -13.41 -3.81 16.16
N GLU A 108 -13.56 -4.42 17.34
CA GLU A 108 -12.51 -4.47 18.37
C GLU A 108 -11.17 -5.03 17.86
N THR A 109 -11.19 -5.93 16.89
CA THR A 109 -9.95 -6.48 16.28
C THR A 109 -9.29 -5.56 15.28
N LEU A 110 -10.01 -4.53 14.83
CA LEU A 110 -9.56 -3.58 13.80
C LEU A 110 -9.07 -2.26 14.41
N ILE A 111 -9.32 -2.01 15.70
CA ILE A 111 -8.92 -0.75 16.35
C ILE A 111 -7.39 -0.61 16.27
N SER A 112 -6.94 0.43 15.57
CA SER A 112 -5.52 0.65 15.27
C SER A 112 -4.95 1.89 15.94
N THR A 113 -5.79 2.77 16.50
CA THR A 113 -5.36 4.03 17.13
C THR A 113 -5.99 4.29 18.50
N VAL A 114 -5.33 5.11 19.32
CA VAL A 114 -5.83 5.52 20.65
C VAL A 114 -7.09 6.37 20.55
N GLU A 115 -7.19 7.21 19.51
CA GLU A 115 -8.38 8.03 19.25
C GLU A 115 -9.58 7.14 18.90
N GLU A 116 -9.37 6.15 18.03
CA GLU A 116 -10.39 5.17 17.68
C GLU A 116 -10.85 4.35 18.88
N GLN A 117 -9.91 3.86 19.71
CA GLN A 117 -10.25 3.15 20.95
C GLN A 117 -11.15 4.01 21.86
N THR A 118 -10.80 5.29 22.01
CA THR A 118 -11.56 6.22 22.87
C THR A 118 -13.00 6.40 22.36
N LEU A 119 -13.17 6.57 21.05
CA LEU A 119 -14.50 6.68 20.42
C LEU A 119 -15.30 5.37 20.58
N TYR A 120 -14.64 4.22 20.41
CA TYR A 120 -15.28 2.91 20.58
C TYR A 120 -15.72 2.67 22.03
N ASP A 121 -14.88 3.01 23.01
CA ASP A 121 -15.21 2.86 24.43
C ASP A 121 -16.43 3.72 24.82
N ASN A 122 -16.49 4.95 24.30
CA ASN A 122 -17.65 5.83 24.49
C ASN A 122 -18.91 5.24 23.86
N PHE A 123 -18.82 4.79 22.61
CA PHE A 123 -19.91 4.08 21.94
C PHE A 123 -20.39 2.88 22.78
N SER A 124 -19.46 2.02 23.19
CA SER A 124 -19.72 0.77 23.92
C SER A 124 -20.47 1.05 25.22
N LYS A 125 -20.01 2.04 25.98
CA LYS A 125 -20.62 2.46 27.24
C LYS A 125 -22.05 2.96 27.05
N GLU A 126 -22.29 3.85 26.07
CA GLU A 126 -23.64 4.39 25.86
C GLU A 126 -24.59 3.34 25.27
N PHE A 127 -24.08 2.43 24.45
CA PHE A 127 -24.87 1.31 23.93
C PHE A 127 -25.24 0.30 25.04
N GLU A 128 -24.35 0.01 25.98
CA GLU A 128 -24.67 -0.85 27.14
C GLU A 128 -25.78 -0.23 27.99
N ARG A 129 -25.71 1.08 28.24
CA ARG A 129 -26.79 1.81 28.92
C ARG A 129 -28.09 1.77 28.11
N TYR A 130 -28.01 1.88 26.79
CA TYR A 130 -29.17 1.77 25.90
C TYR A 130 -29.84 0.39 26.05
N THR A 131 -29.06 -0.68 26.06
CA THR A 131 -29.56 -2.06 26.24
C THR A 131 -30.22 -2.26 27.61
N VAL A 132 -29.76 -1.58 28.66
CA VAL A 132 -30.44 -1.60 29.97
C VAL A 132 -31.86 -1.04 29.86
N ILE A 133 -32.05 0.09 29.17
CA ILE A 133 -33.39 0.66 28.95
C ILE A 133 -34.23 -0.23 28.04
N HIS A 134 -33.66 -0.78 26.98
CA HIS A 134 -34.30 -1.78 26.11
C HIS A 134 -34.91 -2.93 26.93
N ASN A 135 -34.13 -3.52 27.85
CA ASN A 135 -34.55 -4.64 28.68
C ASN A 135 -35.70 -4.30 29.65
N GLN A 136 -35.88 -3.02 29.99
CA GLN A 136 -37.01 -2.52 30.77
C GLN A 136 -38.23 -2.23 29.89
N MET A 137 -38.00 -1.75 28.67
CA MET A 137 -39.01 -1.27 27.73
C MET A 137 -39.80 -2.42 27.07
N ILE A 138 -39.12 -3.48 26.61
CA ILE A 138 -39.78 -4.61 25.92
C ILE A 138 -40.82 -5.32 26.79
N PRO A 139 -40.58 -5.62 28.08
CA PRO A 139 -41.60 -6.17 28.97
C PRO A 139 -42.86 -5.28 29.09
N LEU A 140 -42.71 -3.96 29.20
CA LEU A 140 -43.85 -3.03 29.25
C LEU A 140 -44.70 -3.13 27.97
N SER A 141 -44.04 -3.18 26.82
CA SER A 141 -44.73 -3.38 25.54
C SER A 141 -45.45 -4.73 25.45
N ARG A 142 -44.85 -5.82 25.96
CA ARG A 142 -45.50 -7.14 26.05
C ARG A 142 -46.77 -7.08 26.90
N ASP A 143 -46.73 -6.35 28.01
CA ASP A 143 -47.84 -6.14 28.94
C ASP A 143 -48.90 -5.14 28.44
N LEU A 144 -48.80 -4.68 27.18
CA LEU A 144 -49.70 -3.68 26.57
C LEU A 144 -49.67 -2.31 27.27
N LYS A 145 -48.59 -2.03 28.01
CA LYS A 145 -48.29 -0.74 28.65
C LYS A 145 -47.61 0.20 27.64
N THR A 146 -48.29 0.44 26.52
CA THR A 146 -47.74 1.19 25.37
C THR A 146 -47.29 2.59 25.75
N LYS A 147 -48.03 3.28 26.62
CA LYS A 147 -47.67 4.64 27.06
C LYS A 147 -46.35 4.62 27.85
N GLU A 148 -46.23 3.75 28.84
CA GLU A 148 -44.98 3.66 29.63
C GLU A 148 -43.79 3.23 28.76
N ALA A 149 -43.99 2.31 27.80
CA ALA A 149 -42.94 1.90 26.87
C ALA A 149 -42.51 3.05 25.94
N MET A 150 -43.46 3.83 25.41
CA MET A 150 -43.16 5.01 24.59
C MET A 150 -42.48 6.13 25.39
N ASP A 151 -42.83 6.32 26.66
CA ASP A 151 -42.19 7.30 27.53
C ASP A 151 -40.70 6.95 27.76
N LEU A 152 -40.36 5.66 27.94
CA LEU A 152 -38.97 5.20 27.98
C LEU A 152 -38.27 5.39 26.64
N MET A 153 -38.91 5.02 25.53
CA MET A 153 -38.35 5.12 24.18
C MET A 153 -37.98 6.57 23.82
N ASN A 154 -38.84 7.52 24.16
CA ASN A 154 -38.66 8.94 23.84
C ASN A 154 -37.85 9.71 24.90
N GLY A 155 -37.63 9.13 26.08
CA GLY A 155 -36.85 9.68 27.17
C GLY A 155 -35.36 9.32 27.06
N GLU A 156 -34.83 8.67 28.11
CA GLU A 156 -33.41 8.33 28.21
C GLU A 156 -32.93 7.43 27.06
N SER A 157 -33.76 6.52 26.56
CA SER A 157 -33.43 5.66 25.41
C SER A 157 -33.05 6.49 24.17
N LEU A 158 -33.81 7.55 23.86
CA LEU A 158 -33.53 8.41 22.71
C LEU A 158 -32.19 9.15 22.85
N ALA A 159 -31.89 9.65 24.05
CA ALA A 159 -30.63 10.33 24.32
C ALA A 159 -29.44 9.38 24.14
N LEU A 160 -29.52 8.17 24.70
CA LEU A 160 -28.47 7.14 24.59
C LEU A 160 -28.28 6.68 23.14
N PHE A 161 -29.38 6.44 22.42
CA PHE A 161 -29.32 6.11 21.00
C PHE A 161 -28.64 7.21 20.17
N ASN A 162 -28.98 8.47 20.39
CA ASN A 162 -28.37 9.58 19.66
C ASN A 162 -26.86 9.67 19.97
N GLN A 163 -26.47 9.47 21.22
CA GLN A 163 -25.06 9.46 21.63
C GLN A 163 -24.30 8.28 20.99
N SER A 164 -24.82 7.05 21.08
CA SER A 164 -24.18 5.88 20.46
C SER A 164 -24.08 6.03 18.94
N SER A 165 -25.14 6.54 18.30
CA SER A 165 -25.20 6.81 16.87
C SER A 165 -24.16 7.86 16.44
N GLN A 166 -24.00 8.92 17.23
CA GLN A 166 -23.00 9.96 16.98
C GLN A 166 -21.57 9.42 17.13
N GLU A 167 -21.28 8.59 18.14
CA GLU A 167 -19.95 7.98 18.29
C GLU A 167 -19.64 7.03 17.12
N CYS A 168 -20.60 6.22 16.65
CA CYS A 168 -20.42 5.42 15.43
C CYS A 168 -20.11 6.28 14.21
N ASN A 169 -20.80 7.41 14.03
CA ASN A 169 -20.51 8.32 12.90
C ASN A 169 -19.08 8.90 12.99
N LYS A 170 -18.62 9.25 14.18
CA LYS A 170 -17.22 9.69 14.39
C LYS A 170 -16.22 8.58 14.06
N LEU A 171 -16.52 7.33 14.41
CA LEU A 171 -15.68 6.17 14.04
C LEU A 171 -15.60 6.00 12.51
N VAL A 172 -16.73 6.15 11.80
CA VAL A 172 -16.76 6.13 10.33
C VAL A 172 -15.93 7.27 9.76
N GLU A 173 -16.14 8.51 10.23
CA GLU A 173 -15.40 9.69 9.78
C GLU A 173 -13.89 9.54 10.01
N LEU A 174 -13.49 9.05 11.19
CA LEU A 174 -12.08 8.80 11.53
C LEU A 174 -11.45 7.80 10.57
N ASN A 175 -12.10 6.67 10.32
CA ASN A 175 -11.56 5.62 9.46
C ASN A 175 -11.54 6.01 7.98
N VAL A 176 -12.56 6.71 7.49
CA VAL A 176 -12.57 7.29 6.15
C VAL A 176 -11.44 8.29 5.99
N LYS A 177 -11.22 9.16 6.99
CA LYS A 177 -10.12 10.12 6.98
C LYS A 177 -8.76 9.42 7.01
N GLY A 178 -8.57 8.44 7.87
CA GLY A 178 -7.34 7.64 7.95
C GLY A 178 -7.01 6.95 6.62
N GLY A 179 -8.01 6.35 5.97
CA GLY A 179 -7.86 5.75 4.64
C GLY A 179 -7.51 6.77 3.55
N ASN A 180 -8.11 7.96 3.56
CA ASN A 180 -7.79 9.03 2.63
C ASN A 180 -6.37 9.57 2.85
N ASP A 181 -5.95 9.74 4.11
CA ASP A 181 -4.60 10.18 4.47
C ASP A 181 -3.57 9.12 4.04
N ALA A 182 -3.88 7.82 4.19
CA ALA A 182 -3.05 6.73 3.69
C ALA A 182 -2.95 6.75 2.16
N ALA A 183 -4.06 6.98 1.45
CA ALA A 183 -4.06 7.09 -0.01
C ALA A 183 -3.22 8.27 -0.50
N ALA A 184 -3.30 9.42 0.18
CA ALA A 184 -2.47 10.59 -0.12
C ALA A 184 -0.98 10.28 0.06
N ARG A 185 -0.59 9.63 1.18
CA ARG A 185 0.79 9.16 1.40
C ARG A 185 1.26 8.21 0.29
N GLY A 186 0.38 7.31 -0.15
CA GLY A 186 0.66 6.39 -1.26
C GLY A 186 0.93 7.10 -2.58
N ASN A 187 0.14 8.14 -2.88
CA ASN A 187 0.31 8.94 -4.09
C ASN A 187 1.61 9.77 -4.07
N ASP A 188 1.94 10.38 -2.93
CA ASP A 188 3.21 11.13 -2.77
C ASP A 188 4.42 10.21 -2.92
N LEU A 189 4.34 9.00 -2.33
CA LEU A 189 5.35 7.98 -2.49
C LEU A 189 5.48 7.55 -3.96
N TYR A 190 4.38 7.37 -4.69
CA TYR A 190 4.40 7.05 -6.12
C TYR A 190 5.15 8.11 -6.93
N HIS A 191 4.76 9.37 -6.81
CA HIS A 191 5.34 10.46 -7.60
C HIS A 191 6.83 10.62 -7.32
N THR A 192 7.21 10.59 -6.04
CA THR A 192 8.62 10.65 -5.63
C THR A 192 9.41 9.46 -6.18
N SER A 193 8.84 8.26 -6.06
CA SER A 193 9.49 7.03 -6.51
C SER A 193 9.67 6.96 -8.02
N PHE A 194 8.65 7.40 -8.75
CA PHE A 194 8.67 7.48 -10.20
C PHE A 194 9.74 8.46 -10.68
N ALA A 195 9.82 9.66 -10.08
CA ALA A 195 10.81 10.66 -10.44
C ALA A 195 12.25 10.14 -10.24
N TRP A 196 12.54 9.52 -9.08
CA TRP A 196 13.86 8.95 -8.81
C TRP A 196 14.20 7.79 -9.76
N THR A 197 13.25 6.88 -9.99
CA THR A 197 13.46 5.73 -10.88
C THR A 197 13.71 6.21 -12.32
N LEU A 198 13.00 7.23 -12.78
CA LEU A 198 13.22 7.85 -14.09
C LEU A 198 14.61 8.48 -14.18
N VAL A 199 15.01 9.29 -13.21
CA VAL A 199 16.34 9.93 -13.16
C VAL A 199 17.46 8.89 -13.17
N LEU A 200 17.36 7.84 -12.35
CA LEU A 200 18.34 6.75 -12.29
C LEU A 200 18.41 5.97 -13.60
N THR A 201 17.26 5.71 -14.23
CA THR A 201 17.18 5.02 -15.53
C THR A 201 17.84 5.84 -16.63
N VAL A 202 17.54 7.15 -16.69
CA VAL A 202 18.17 8.07 -17.67
C VAL A 202 19.67 8.14 -17.44
N MET A 203 20.14 8.29 -16.20
CA MET A 203 21.58 8.27 -15.88
C MET A 203 22.25 6.96 -16.28
N MET A 204 21.59 5.81 -16.06
CA MET A 204 22.09 4.51 -16.49
C MET A 204 22.26 4.46 -18.02
N ILE A 205 21.25 4.90 -18.78
CA ILE A 205 21.32 4.95 -20.25
C ILE A 205 22.48 5.84 -20.71
N PHE A 206 22.61 7.05 -20.17
CA PHE A 206 23.73 7.95 -20.48
C PHE A 206 25.09 7.33 -20.15
N SER A 207 25.20 6.64 -19.01
CA SER A 207 26.43 5.96 -18.60
C SER A 207 26.78 4.79 -19.54
N ALA A 208 25.78 4.02 -19.98
CA ALA A 208 25.94 2.91 -20.91
C ALA A 208 26.40 3.41 -22.30
N ILE A 209 25.76 4.47 -22.82
CA ILE A 209 26.15 5.10 -24.09
C ILE A 209 27.58 5.64 -24.00
N THR A 210 27.91 6.39 -22.95
CA THR A 210 29.24 6.98 -22.76
C THR A 210 30.32 5.90 -22.70
N THR A 211 30.08 4.85 -21.92
CA THR A 211 31.05 3.76 -21.76
C THR A 211 31.17 2.93 -23.04
N GLY A 212 30.07 2.74 -23.78
CA GLY A 212 30.06 2.12 -25.11
C GLY A 212 30.90 2.91 -26.12
N ILE A 213 30.76 4.23 -26.19
CA ILE A 213 31.57 5.09 -27.05
C ILE A 213 33.06 5.00 -26.69
N ILE A 214 33.38 5.01 -25.39
CA ILE A 214 34.77 4.88 -24.89
C ILE A 214 35.36 3.52 -25.29
N LEU A 215 34.58 2.44 -25.15
CA LEU A 215 34.99 1.09 -25.54
C LEU A 215 35.28 0.99 -27.03
N ILE A 216 34.34 1.43 -27.87
CA ILE A 216 34.49 1.39 -29.33
C ILE A 216 35.77 2.12 -29.74
N ARG A 217 36.00 3.33 -29.21
CA ARG A 217 37.22 4.12 -29.49
C ARG A 217 38.50 3.44 -28.98
N SER A 218 38.47 2.79 -27.82
CA SER A 218 39.65 2.11 -27.26
C SER A 218 40.01 0.85 -28.05
N ILE A 219 39.00 0.07 -28.46
CA ILE A 219 39.17 -1.15 -29.25
C ILE A 219 39.69 -0.78 -30.65
N THR A 220 39.05 0.15 -31.36
CA THR A 220 39.48 0.55 -32.71
C THR A 220 40.89 1.12 -32.72
N PHE A 221 41.28 1.92 -31.72
CA PHE A 221 42.64 2.40 -31.56
C PHE A 221 43.66 1.26 -31.36
N SER A 222 43.35 0.29 -30.48
CA SER A 222 44.24 -0.84 -30.20
C SER A 222 44.41 -1.76 -31.42
N LEU A 223 43.34 -1.98 -32.19
CA LEU A 223 43.40 -2.73 -33.45
C LEU A 223 44.23 -1.98 -34.51
N ALA A 224 44.01 -0.68 -34.68
CA ALA A 224 44.77 0.13 -35.64
C ALA A 224 46.28 0.13 -35.35
N GLN A 225 46.66 0.18 -34.07
CA GLN A 225 48.06 0.12 -33.66
C GLN A 225 48.69 -1.26 -33.95
N THR A 226 47.95 -2.35 -33.68
CA THR A 226 48.40 -3.72 -33.97
C THR A 226 48.54 -3.95 -35.47
N GLN A 227 47.56 -3.50 -36.27
CA GLN A 227 47.60 -3.59 -37.73
C GLN A 227 48.80 -2.81 -38.29
N THR A 228 49.04 -1.59 -37.80
CA THR A 228 50.18 -0.77 -38.23
C THR A 228 51.52 -1.42 -37.87
N GLY A 229 51.63 -1.97 -36.66
CA GLY A 229 52.81 -2.72 -36.22
C GLY A 229 53.09 -3.94 -37.09
N LEU A 230 52.06 -4.73 -37.38
CA LEU A 230 52.14 -5.89 -38.26
C LEU A 230 52.59 -5.51 -39.68
N LEU A 231 51.99 -4.46 -40.26
CA LEU A 231 52.38 -3.96 -41.58
C LEU A 231 53.82 -3.43 -41.59
N SER A 232 54.26 -2.77 -40.51
CA SER A 232 55.64 -2.30 -40.39
C SER A 232 56.63 -3.47 -40.31
N PHE A 233 56.29 -4.55 -39.61
CA PHE A 233 57.06 -5.78 -39.54
C PHE A 233 57.15 -6.47 -40.90
N PHE A 234 56.03 -6.59 -41.63
CA PHE A 234 56.06 -7.15 -42.99
C PHE A 234 56.87 -6.28 -43.97
N ARG A 235 56.78 -4.95 -43.87
CA ARG A 235 57.63 -4.05 -44.68
C ARG A 235 59.11 -4.20 -44.35
N PHE A 236 59.44 -4.40 -43.07
CA PHE A 236 60.81 -4.69 -42.64
C PHE A 236 61.30 -6.02 -43.22
N LEU A 237 60.53 -7.10 -43.09
CA LEU A 237 60.88 -8.40 -43.67
C LEU A 237 61.06 -8.32 -45.18
N ASN A 238 60.15 -7.65 -45.89
CA ASN A 238 60.24 -7.47 -47.33
C ASN A 238 61.54 -6.72 -47.71
N ARG A 239 61.85 -5.62 -47.02
CA ARG A 239 63.08 -4.84 -47.25
C ARG A 239 64.36 -5.65 -47.05
N GLU A 240 64.44 -6.46 -46.00
CA GLU A 240 65.61 -7.30 -45.75
C GLU A 240 65.72 -8.45 -46.76
N SER A 241 64.60 -9.06 -47.17
CA SER A 241 64.60 -10.09 -48.22
C SER A 241 65.07 -9.56 -49.58
N THR A 242 64.79 -8.30 -49.92
CA THR A 242 65.24 -7.70 -51.19
C THR A 242 66.74 -7.34 -51.18
N LYS A 243 67.37 -7.26 -50.00
CA LYS A 243 68.81 -6.94 -49.86
C LYS A 243 69.71 -8.17 -49.77
N ALA A 244 69.15 -9.35 -49.57
CA ALA A 244 69.92 -10.59 -49.56
C ALA A 244 70.29 -10.96 -51.01
N GLU A 245 71.47 -10.54 -51.47
CA GLU A 245 72.08 -11.15 -52.67
C GLU A 245 72.50 -12.59 -52.33
N LEU A 246 72.13 -13.54 -53.18
CA LEU A 246 72.61 -14.91 -53.11
C LEU A 246 74.12 -14.89 -53.33
N ILE A 247 74.87 -15.36 -52.33
CA ILE A 247 76.27 -15.73 -52.55
C ILE A 247 76.23 -16.97 -53.44
N ASP A 248 76.48 -16.80 -54.74
CA ASP A 248 76.76 -17.93 -55.62
C ASP A 248 78.03 -18.61 -55.09
N LEU A 249 77.85 -19.86 -54.64
CA LEU A 249 78.92 -20.76 -54.18
C LEU A 249 79.70 -21.34 -55.35
#